data_AF-A0A2V9LWD7-F1
#
_entry.id   AF-A0A2V9LWD7-F1
#
_cell.length_a   1.000
_cell.length_b   1.000
_cell.length_c   1.000
_cell.angle_alpha   90.00
_cell.angle_beta   90.00
_cell.angle_gamma   90.00
#
_symmetry.space_group_name_H-M   'P 1'
#
loop_
_entity.id
_entity.type
_entity.pdbx_description
1 polymer ?
#
loop_
_entity_poly.entity_id
_entity_poly.type
_entity_poly.pdbx_seq_one_letter_code
_entity_poly.pdbx_strand_id
1 'polypeptide(L)'
;MSMTELAKANGIRVVLASVTPVCNCFKKQTTLRPQGKIIGLNGWIKDYAARSGSVYLDYYSALADGRDFKQGLTGDGLLPNDAGYAVMAPLAEQAIAQALGKAR
;
A
#
# COMPACT_ATOMS: atom_id res chain seq x y z
N MET A 1 19.25 -1.89 11.89
CA MET A 1 17.90 -1.74 12.49
C MET A 1 17.03 -0.99 11.52
N SER A 2 15.90 -1.57 11.11
CA SER A 2 14.92 -0.93 10.21
C SER A 2 13.90 -0.08 10.98
N MET A 3 13.14 0.78 10.28
CA MET A 3 12.03 1.55 10.89
C MET A 3 11.02 0.64 11.59
N THR A 4 10.71 -0.53 11.02
CA THR A 4 9.79 -1.51 11.61
C THR A 4 10.33 -2.10 12.91
N GLU A 5 11.61 -2.41 12.98
CA GLU A 5 12.24 -2.93 14.20
C GLU A 5 12.31 -1.87 15.30
N LEU A 6 12.66 -0.63 14.94
CA LEU A 6 12.71 0.48 15.89
C LEU A 6 11.32 0.80 16.45
N ALA A 7 10.29 0.82 15.60
CA ALA A 7 8.92 1.03 16.04
C ALA A 7 8.48 -0.06 17.03
N LYS A 8 8.78 -1.33 16.74
CA LYS A 8 8.46 -2.46 17.62
C LYS A 8 9.22 -2.43 18.94
N ALA A 9 10.50 -2.06 18.92
CA ALA A 9 11.29 -1.88 20.13
C ALA A 9 10.70 -0.81 21.06
N ASN A 10 9.93 0.13 20.51
CA ASN A 10 9.22 1.17 21.25
C ASN A 10 7.72 0.88 21.46
N GLY A 11 7.29 -0.38 21.29
CA GLY A 11 5.89 -0.79 21.53
C GLY A 11 4.88 -0.30 20.49
N ILE A 12 5.32 0.24 19.36
CA ILE A 12 4.44 0.72 18.29
C ILE A 12 4.01 -0.45 17.40
N ARG A 13 2.69 -0.59 17.18
CA ARG A 13 2.13 -1.56 16.25
C ARG A 13 2.33 -1.10 14.81
N VAL A 14 2.90 -1.97 13.97
CA VAL A 14 3.26 -1.61 12.59
C VAL A 14 2.30 -2.24 11.59
N VAL A 15 1.79 -1.39 10.70
CA VAL A 15 1.12 -1.77 9.45
C VAL A 15 2.03 -1.33 8.29
N LEU A 16 2.34 -2.26 7.37
CA LEU A 16 3.08 -1.98 6.15
C LEU A 16 2.11 -2.03 4.97
N ALA A 17 1.91 -0.89 4.31
CA ALA A 17 1.01 -0.79 3.17
C ALA A 17 1.75 -1.00 1.85
N SER A 18 1.06 -1.56 0.85
CA SER A 18 1.56 -1.61 -0.52
C SER A 18 1.61 -0.21 -1.14
N VAL A 19 2.60 0.00 -2.02
CA VAL A 19 2.67 1.15 -2.91
C VAL A 19 1.53 1.05 -3.93
N THR A 20 0.86 2.17 -4.20
CA THR A 20 -0.28 2.24 -5.11
C THR A 20 0.12 2.06 -6.58
N PRO A 21 -0.79 1.64 -7.47
CA PRO A 21 -0.54 1.58 -8.91
C PRO A 21 -0.39 2.99 -9.50
N VAL A 22 0.09 3.05 -10.75
CA VAL A 22 0.09 4.26 -11.59
C VAL A 22 -0.52 3.92 -12.96
N CYS A 23 -1.04 4.92 -13.68
CA CYS A 23 -1.49 4.76 -15.07
C CYS A 23 -0.99 5.88 -15.97
N ASN A 24 -0.99 5.61 -17.28
CA ASN A 24 -0.71 6.60 -18.33
C ASN A 24 -1.96 7.34 -18.86
N CYS A 25 -3.09 7.15 -18.17
CA CYS A 25 -4.41 7.71 -18.40
C CYS A 25 -4.45 9.26 -18.53
N PHE A 26 -3.53 9.99 -17.88
CA PHE A 26 -3.42 11.45 -17.95
C PHE A 26 -2.02 11.94 -18.35
N LYS A 27 -0.97 11.33 -17.78
CA LYS A 27 0.45 11.62 -18.03
C LYS A 27 1.23 10.32 -18.05
N LYS A 28 2.40 10.27 -18.69
CA LYS A 28 3.26 9.07 -18.74
C LYS A 28 3.94 8.78 -17.39
N GLN A 29 3.18 8.31 -16.41
CA GLN A 29 3.68 8.00 -15.07
C GLN A 29 4.61 6.78 -15.06
N THR A 30 4.37 5.80 -15.95
CA THR A 30 5.12 4.53 -15.95
C THR A 30 6.57 4.67 -16.40
N THR A 31 6.95 5.77 -17.06
CA THR A 31 8.34 6.05 -17.45
C THR A 31 9.25 6.21 -16.22
N LEU A 32 8.80 6.98 -15.22
CA LEU A 32 9.54 7.16 -13.97
C LEU A 32 9.24 6.06 -12.95
N ARG A 33 8.05 5.46 -13.03
CA ARG A 33 7.55 4.45 -12.09
C ARG A 33 7.11 3.19 -12.82
N PRO A 34 8.06 2.37 -13.32
CA PRO A 34 7.72 1.14 -14.02
C PRO A 34 6.86 0.23 -13.15
N GLN A 35 5.70 -0.18 -13.64
CA GLN A 35 4.72 -0.96 -12.87
C GLN A 35 5.32 -2.27 -12.32
N GLY A 36 6.19 -2.93 -13.10
CA GLY A 36 6.89 -4.13 -12.65
C GLY A 36 7.76 -3.90 -11.40
N LYS A 37 8.37 -2.72 -11.25
CA LYS A 37 9.14 -2.38 -10.05
C LYS A 37 8.23 -2.14 -8.85
N ILE A 38 7.07 -1.50 -9.04
CA ILE A 38 6.06 -1.33 -7.98
C ILE A 38 5.56 -2.69 -7.50
N ILE A 39 5.20 -3.58 -8.43
CA ILE A 39 4.72 -4.94 -8.11
C ILE A 39 5.80 -5.74 -7.37
N GLY A 40 7.05 -5.69 -7.84
CA GLY A 40 8.17 -6.34 -7.17
C GLY A 40 8.42 -5.81 -5.76
N LEU A 41 8.36 -4.49 -5.57
CA LEU A 41 8.48 -3.87 -4.26
C LEU A 41 7.33 -4.28 -3.32
N ASN A 42 6.09 -4.32 -3.81
CA ASN A 42 4.94 -4.76 -3.02
C ASN A 42 5.07 -6.22 -2.58
N GLY A 43 5.59 -7.09 -3.45
CA GLY A 43 5.95 -8.46 -3.07
C GLY A 43 6.95 -8.50 -1.92
N TRP A 44 8.03 -7.72 -2.03
CA TRP A 44 9.02 -7.63 -0.94
C TRP A 44 8.44 -7.07 0.36
N ILE A 45 7.60 -6.02 0.31
CA ILE A 45 6.95 -5.43 1.50
C ILE A 45 6.06 -6.47 2.18
N LYS A 46 5.29 -7.24 1.41
CA LYS A 46 4.43 -8.31 1.91
C LYS A 46 5.24 -9.38 2.63
N ASP A 47 6.33 -9.85 2.03
CA ASP A 47 7.22 -10.85 2.63
C ASP A 47 7.92 -10.33 3.89
N TYR A 48 8.29 -9.05 3.89
CA TYR A 48 8.89 -8.41 5.05
C TYR A 48 7.88 -8.20 6.20
N ALA A 49 6.63 -7.85 5.88
CA ALA A 49 5.55 -7.79 6.87
C ALA A 49 5.34 -9.15 7.54
N ALA A 50 5.31 -10.23 6.75
CA ALA A 50 5.19 -11.59 7.28
C ALA A 50 6.37 -11.97 8.20
N ARG A 51 7.62 -11.78 7.75
CA ARG A 51 8.83 -12.11 8.54
C ARG A 51 8.95 -11.29 9.82
N SER A 52 8.54 -10.03 9.77
CA SER A 52 8.59 -9.17 10.95
C SER A 52 7.40 -9.41 11.90
N GLY A 53 6.34 -10.08 11.47
CA GLY A 53 5.08 -10.19 12.22
C GLY A 53 4.24 -8.92 12.21
N SER A 54 4.42 -8.05 11.21
CA SER A 54 3.60 -6.85 10.99
C SER A 54 2.33 -7.18 10.19
N VAL A 55 1.33 -6.30 10.25
CA VAL A 55 0.18 -6.39 9.32
C VAL A 55 0.60 -5.86 7.95
N TYR A 56 0.17 -6.53 6.88
CA TYR A 56 0.30 -6.04 5.51
C TYR A 56 -1.04 -5.52 5.02
N LEU A 57 -1.07 -4.28 4.52
CA LEU A 57 -2.25 -3.63 3.97
C LEU A 57 -2.11 -3.54 2.45
N ASP A 58 -2.99 -4.22 1.72
CA ASP A 58 -2.92 -4.28 0.27
C ASP A 58 -3.80 -3.24 -0.44
N TYR A 59 -3.32 -1.99 -0.52
CA TYR A 59 -3.97 -0.95 -1.31
C TYR A 59 -3.90 -1.20 -2.82
N TYR A 60 -2.80 -1.77 -3.30
CA TYR A 60 -2.56 -1.97 -4.72
C TYR A 60 -3.71 -2.75 -5.38
N SER A 61 -4.09 -3.89 -4.81
CA SER A 61 -5.17 -4.72 -5.37
C SER A 61 -6.53 -4.02 -5.38
N ALA A 62 -6.80 -3.12 -4.42
CA ALA A 62 -8.04 -2.37 -4.36
C ALA A 62 -8.12 -1.27 -5.43
N LEU A 63 -6.98 -0.67 -5.77
CA LEU A 63 -6.88 0.48 -6.66
C LEU A 63 -6.52 0.11 -8.11
N ALA A 64 -5.99 -1.09 -8.35
CA ALA A 64 -5.52 -1.51 -9.66
C ALA A 64 -6.64 -2.08 -10.55
N ASP A 65 -6.57 -1.75 -11.84
CA ASP A 65 -7.23 -2.48 -12.92
C ASP A 65 -6.13 -3.15 -13.77
N GLY A 66 -5.99 -4.47 -13.61
CA GLY A 66 -4.81 -5.19 -14.08
C GLY A 66 -3.52 -4.65 -13.44
N ARG A 67 -2.70 -3.95 -14.22
CA ARG A 67 -1.46 -3.30 -13.75
C ARG A 67 -1.59 -1.78 -13.59
N ASP A 68 -2.64 -1.19 -14.14
CA ASP A 68 -2.85 0.24 -14.16
C ASP A 68 -3.65 0.70 -12.95
N PHE A 69 -3.53 1.97 -12.59
CA PHE A 69 -4.43 2.60 -11.64
C PHE A 69 -5.82 2.76 -12.30
N LYS A 70 -6.89 2.30 -11.64
CA LYS A 70 -8.28 2.59 -12.04
C LYS A 70 -8.46 4.08 -12.29
N GLN A 71 -8.79 4.45 -13.53
CA GLN A 71 -8.87 5.86 -13.95
C GLN A 71 -9.86 6.68 -13.09
N GLY A 72 -10.97 6.08 -12.65
CA GLY A 72 -11.95 6.77 -11.80
C GLY A 72 -11.47 7.08 -10.37
N LEU A 73 -10.36 6.48 -9.93
CA LEU A 73 -9.83 6.62 -8.58
C LEU A 73 -8.60 7.55 -8.50
N THR A 74 -8.23 8.21 -9.60
CA THR A 74 -7.09 9.12 -9.67
C THR A 74 -7.42 10.36 -10.51
N GLY A 75 -6.82 11.50 -10.17
CA GLY A 75 -6.95 12.74 -10.94
C GLY A 75 -5.82 12.96 -11.97
N ASP A 76 -4.69 12.28 -11.84
CA ASP A 76 -3.48 12.55 -12.62
C ASP A 76 -2.68 11.27 -13.01
N GLY A 77 -3.21 10.10 -12.67
CA GLY A 77 -2.60 8.79 -12.92
C GLY A 77 -1.57 8.38 -11.87
N LEU A 78 -1.37 9.18 -10.81
CA LEU A 78 -0.40 8.94 -9.74
C LEU A 78 -1.04 8.99 -8.36
N LEU A 79 -1.81 10.04 -8.07
CA LEU A 79 -2.41 10.28 -6.77
C LEU A 79 -3.86 9.79 -6.72
N PRO A 80 -4.28 9.12 -5.63
CA PRO A 80 -5.70 8.88 -5.40
C PRO A 80 -6.49 10.19 -5.36
N ASN A 81 -7.67 10.20 -5.96
CA ASN A 81 -8.66 11.27 -5.73
C ASN A 81 -9.56 10.91 -4.54
N ASP A 82 -10.60 11.71 -4.28
CA ASP A 82 -11.54 11.48 -3.17
C ASP A 82 -12.18 10.07 -3.22
N ALA A 83 -12.57 9.60 -4.41
CA ALA A 83 -13.10 8.24 -4.57
C ALA A 83 -12.04 7.17 -4.29
N GLY A 84 -10.79 7.39 -4.69
CA GLY A 84 -9.66 6.53 -4.35
C GLY A 84 -9.43 6.45 -2.85
N TYR A 85 -9.42 7.59 -2.15
CA TYR A 85 -9.29 7.63 -0.70
C TYR A 85 -10.50 6.99 0.01
N ALA A 86 -11.71 7.13 -0.51
CA ALA A 86 -12.90 6.45 0.01
C ALA A 86 -12.77 4.91 -0.04
N VAL A 87 -12.08 4.37 -1.06
CA VAL A 87 -11.73 2.93 -1.11
C VAL A 87 -10.63 2.59 -0.10
N MET A 88 -9.65 3.46 0.09
CA MET A 88 -8.50 3.20 0.98
C MET A 88 -8.85 3.28 2.48
N ALA A 89 -9.70 4.22 2.88
CA ALA A 89 -10.01 4.49 4.28
C ALA A 89 -10.47 3.24 5.08
N PRO A 90 -11.50 2.47 4.66
CA PRO A 90 -11.94 1.32 5.42
C PRO A 90 -10.89 0.21 5.50
N LEU A 91 -10.02 0.07 4.48
CA LEU A 91 -8.93 -0.91 4.49
C LEU A 91 -7.85 -0.51 5.51
N ALA A 92 -7.59 0.80 5.66
CA ALA A 92 -6.68 1.33 6.67
C ALA A 92 -7.21 1.03 8.07
N GLU A 93 -8.49 1.33 8.33
CA GLU A 93 -9.15 1.07 9.60
C GLU A 93 -9.09 -0.41 9.99
N GLN A 94 -9.39 -1.31 9.04
CA GLN A 94 -9.30 -2.76 9.26
C GLN A 94 -7.87 -3.21 9.59
N ALA A 95 -6.86 -2.71 8.88
CA ALA A 95 -5.47 -3.07 9.13
C ALA A 95 -4.97 -2.54 10.50
N ILE A 96 -5.39 -1.32 10.88
CA ILE A 96 -5.08 -0.74 12.20
C ILE A 96 -5.75 -1.57 13.30
N ALA A 97 -7.04 -1.89 13.15
CA ALA A 97 -7.77 -2.72 14.10
C ALA A 97 -7.11 -4.11 14.26
N GLN A 98 -6.67 -4.72 13.16
CA GLN A 98 -5.93 -5.99 13.18
C GLN A 98 -4.58 -5.86 13.92
N ALA A 99 -3.84 -4.77 13.69
CA ALA A 99 -2.54 -4.56 14.32
C ALA A 99 -2.67 -4.34 15.85
N LEU A 100 -3.74 -3.67 16.28
CA LEU A 100 -4.06 -3.46 17.69
C LEU A 100 -4.65 -4.71 18.36
N GLY A 101 -5.47 -5.49 17.64
CA GLY A 101 -6.10 -6.72 18.13
C GLY A 101 -5.14 -7.91 18.29
N LYS A 102 -3.96 -7.87 17.67
CA LYS A 102 -2.87 -8.85 17.89
C LYS A 102 -2.12 -8.68 19.22
N ALA A 103 -2.73 -8.04 20.22
CA ALA A 103 -2.20 -8.05 21.58
C ALA A 103 -2.49 -9.43 22.20
N ARG A 104 -1.42 -10.23 22.36
CA ARG A 104 -1.41 -11.41 23.22
C ARG A 104 -0.43 -11.15 24.34
#